data_AF-A0A7W1G5R7-F1
#
_entry.id   AF-A0A7W1G5R7-F1
#
_cell.length_a   1.000
_cell.length_b   1.000
_cell.length_c   1.000
_cell.angle_alpha   90.00
_cell.angle_beta   90.00
_cell.angle_gamma   90.00
#
_symmetry.space_group_name_H-M   'P 1'
#
loop_
_entity.id
_entity.type
_entity.pdbx_description
1 polymer ?
#
loop_
_entity_poly.entity_id
_entity_poly.type
_entity_poly.pdbx_seq_one_letter_code
_entity_poly.pdbx_strand_id
1 'polypeptide(L)'
;MLIAALAIFTSAGVMAVEGTDKDVTKAEHKAVDGKAVNTVDPVSGDKVDGKIAPIEAKTKDGKTILIGVATQATGDIVKKNPEKFVDAALANKKSEEAK
;
A
#
# COMPACT_ATOMS: atom_id res chain seq x y z
N MET A 1 39.00 46.39 9.41
CA MET A 1 39.97 45.31 9.10
C MET A 1 39.13 44.08 8.81
N LEU A 2 38.70 43.83 7.57
CA LEU A 2 39.47 43.27 6.45
C LEU A 2 40.29 42.04 6.89
N ILE A 3 39.83 40.84 6.51
CA ILE A 3 40.58 39.86 5.71
C ILE A 3 39.55 38.96 5.01
N ALA A 4 39.61 39.00 3.70
CA ALA A 4 38.98 38.06 2.78
C ALA A 4 40.00 36.96 2.43
N ALA A 5 39.53 35.72 2.33
CA ALA A 5 40.14 34.63 1.57
C ALA A 5 39.02 33.61 1.37
N LEU A 6 38.31 33.51 0.25
CA LEU A 6 38.70 33.37 -1.16
C LEU A 6 39.73 32.25 -1.38
N ALA A 7 39.23 31.01 -1.42
CA ALA A 7 39.88 29.90 -2.11
C ALA A 7 38.88 29.33 -3.13
N ILE A 8 39.20 29.54 -4.41
CA ILE A 8 38.46 29.13 -5.60
C ILE A 8 39.23 27.95 -6.24
N PHE A 9 38.50 26.90 -6.63
CA PHE A 9 38.81 25.87 -7.66
C PHE A 9 40.06 24.98 -7.46
N THR A 10 40.14 23.72 -7.88
CA THR A 10 39.81 23.19 -9.22
C THR A 10 39.80 21.65 -9.22
N SER A 11 38.76 21.07 -9.83
CA SER A 11 38.68 19.83 -10.65
C SER A 11 39.68 18.67 -10.50
N ALA A 12 39.15 17.44 -10.30
CA ALA A 12 39.26 16.34 -11.26
C ALA A 12 38.40 15.15 -10.79
N GLY A 13 37.72 14.50 -11.75
CA GLY A 13 36.51 13.73 -11.54
C GLY A 13 36.64 12.34 -10.94
N VAL A 14 35.47 11.79 -10.62
CA VAL A 14 35.22 10.36 -10.59
C VAL A 14 33.83 10.13 -11.21
N MET A 15 33.88 9.55 -12.41
CA MET A 15 33.00 8.54 -12.98
C MET A 15 31.48 8.72 -12.80
N ALA A 16 30.82 8.99 -13.93
CA ALA A 16 29.45 8.57 -14.15
C ALA A 16 29.32 7.07 -13.84
N VAL A 17 28.64 6.76 -12.73
CA VAL A 17 28.05 5.43 -12.52
C VAL A 17 26.69 5.46 -13.21
N GLU A 18 26.68 5.00 -14.45
CA GLU A 18 25.46 4.61 -15.15
C GLU A 18 25.03 3.26 -14.55
N GLY A 19 24.44 3.35 -13.36
CA GLY A 19 23.86 2.24 -12.60
C GLY A 19 22.35 2.26 -12.80
N THR A 20 21.94 1.60 -13.87
CA THR A 20 20.56 1.34 -14.27
C THR A 20 19.89 0.37 -13.28
N ASP A 21 19.53 0.82 -12.08
CA ASP A 21 18.66 0.04 -11.20
C ASP A 21 17.33 0.77 -11.03
N LYS A 22 16.46 0.43 -11.97
CA LYS A 22 15.02 0.65 -11.92
C LYS A 22 14.52 0.32 -10.52
N ASP A 23 13.86 1.32 -9.93
CA ASP A 23 12.56 1.16 -9.28
C ASP A 23 12.13 -0.29 -9.07
N VAL A 24 12.55 -0.89 -7.97
CA VAL A 24 11.61 -1.66 -7.15
C VAL A 24 12.08 -1.53 -5.71
N THR A 25 11.75 -0.42 -5.05
CA THR A 25 11.38 -0.54 -3.63
C THR A 25 10.14 -1.42 -3.62
N LYS A 26 10.37 -2.73 -3.72
CA LYS A 26 9.44 -3.77 -3.37
C LYS A 26 9.33 -3.62 -1.87
N ALA A 27 8.55 -2.62 -1.45
CA ALA A 27 7.92 -2.64 -0.17
C ALA A 27 7.28 -4.02 -0.15
N GLU A 28 7.92 -4.91 0.61
CA GLU A 28 7.38 -6.19 0.96
C GLU A 28 6.12 -5.87 1.74
N HIS A 29 5.04 -5.60 1.00
CA HIS A 29 3.70 -5.90 1.41
C HIS A 29 3.78 -7.38 1.73
N LYS A 30 4.08 -7.68 3.00
CA LYS A 30 3.83 -8.99 3.58
C LYS A 30 2.44 -9.33 3.10
N ALA A 31 2.37 -10.27 2.15
CA ALA A 31 1.13 -10.91 1.83
C ALA A 31 0.73 -11.55 3.16
N VAL A 32 -0.16 -10.88 3.87
CA VAL A 32 -0.85 -11.52 4.97
C VAL A 32 -1.62 -12.62 4.25
N ASP A 33 -1.16 -13.87 4.37
CA ASP A 33 -1.81 -15.11 3.93
C ASP A 33 -3.16 -15.32 4.66
N GLY A 34 -3.86 -14.24 4.96
CA GLY A 34 -5.20 -14.21 5.47
C GLY A 34 -6.13 -13.91 4.32
N LYS A 35 -7.11 -14.78 4.14
CA LYS A 35 -8.13 -14.61 3.13
C LYS A 35 -8.92 -13.34 3.47
N ALA A 36 -8.91 -12.36 2.57
CA ALA A 36 -9.78 -11.20 2.67
C ALA A 36 -11.23 -11.66 2.93
N VAL A 37 -11.92 -10.98 3.83
CA VAL A 37 -13.31 -11.33 4.16
C VAL A 37 -14.22 -11.08 2.96
N ASN A 38 -13.95 -10.01 2.22
CA ASN A 38 -14.68 -9.63 1.01
C ASN A 38 -14.10 -10.24 -0.26
N THR A 39 -14.97 -10.45 -1.23
CA THR A 39 -14.61 -10.81 -2.62
C THR A 39 -14.77 -9.65 -3.60
N VAL A 40 -15.42 -8.57 -3.18
CA VAL A 40 -15.66 -7.35 -3.94
C VAL A 40 -15.07 -6.16 -3.20
N ASP A 41 -14.29 -5.34 -3.91
CA ASP A 41 -13.67 -4.11 -3.41
C ASP A 41 -14.76 -3.15 -2.91
N PRO A 42 -14.72 -2.70 -1.65
CA PRO A 42 -15.72 -1.80 -1.09
C PRO A 42 -15.66 -0.37 -1.64
N VAL A 43 -14.59 -0.01 -2.36
CA VAL A 43 -14.39 1.31 -2.98
C VAL A 43 -14.84 1.31 -4.43
N SER A 44 -14.35 0.37 -5.23
CA SER A 44 -14.63 0.34 -6.68
C SER A 44 -15.75 -0.61 -7.10
N GLY A 45 -16.13 -1.58 -6.26
CA GLY A 45 -17.08 -2.61 -6.63
C GLY A 45 -16.51 -3.70 -7.55
N ASP A 46 -15.20 -3.69 -7.81
CA ASP A 46 -14.53 -4.69 -8.62
C ASP A 46 -14.18 -5.95 -7.81
N LYS A 47 -13.81 -7.03 -8.50
CA LYS A 47 -13.33 -8.23 -7.84
C LYS A 47 -12.00 -7.97 -7.14
N VAL A 48 -11.89 -8.38 -5.87
CA VAL A 48 -10.66 -8.28 -5.09
C VAL A 48 -9.51 -9.00 -5.82
N ASP A 49 -8.35 -8.34 -5.91
CA ASP A 49 -7.14 -8.92 -6.47
C ASP A 49 -6.35 -9.61 -5.35
N GLY A 50 -6.23 -10.94 -5.45
CA GLY A 50 -5.47 -11.75 -4.49
C GLY A 50 -3.96 -11.51 -4.52
N LYS A 51 -3.45 -10.73 -5.48
CA LYS A 51 -2.05 -10.27 -5.50
C LYS A 51 -1.81 -9.08 -4.57
N ILE A 52 -2.87 -8.38 -4.17
CA ILE A 52 -2.77 -7.22 -3.29
C ILE A 52 -2.98 -7.67 -1.85
N ALA A 53 -2.05 -7.30 -0.98
CA ALA A 53 -2.15 -7.64 0.43
C ALA A 53 -3.42 -7.01 1.03
N PRO A 54 -4.28 -7.80 1.71
CA PRO A 54 -5.46 -7.27 2.34
C PRO A 54 -5.10 -6.33 3.50
N ILE A 55 -5.96 -5.35 3.72
CA ILE A 55 -5.77 -4.28 4.70
C ILE A 55 -6.49 -4.67 5.98
N GLU A 56 -5.75 -4.68 7.09
CA GLU A 56 -6.32 -4.91 8.41
C GLU A 56 -7.17 -3.72 8.84
N ALA A 57 -8.41 -4.00 9.25
CA ALA A 57 -9.34 -3.03 9.79
C ALA A 57 -9.92 -3.55 11.10
N LYS A 58 -10.12 -2.66 12.08
CA LYS A 58 -10.74 -3.02 13.36
C LYS A 58 -12.22 -2.71 13.32
N THR A 59 -13.06 -3.68 13.70
CA THR A 59 -14.50 -3.46 13.84
C THR A 59 -14.79 -2.69 15.13
N LYS A 60 -16.02 -2.16 15.26
CA LYS A 60 -16.49 -1.51 16.48
C LYS A 60 -16.44 -2.44 17.70
N ASP A 61 -16.54 -3.76 17.49
CA ASP A 61 -16.41 -4.80 18.51
C ASP A 61 -14.95 -5.13 18.88
N GLY A 62 -13.98 -4.42 18.30
CA GLY A 62 -12.55 -4.66 18.51
C GLY A 62 -11.97 -5.85 17.74
N LYS A 63 -12.73 -6.47 16.83
CA LYS A 63 -12.24 -7.59 15.99
C LYS A 63 -11.41 -7.07 14.84
N THR A 64 -10.31 -7.75 14.51
CA THR A 64 -9.54 -7.45 13.30
C THR A 64 -10.13 -8.23 12.12
N ILE A 65 -10.42 -7.55 11.02
CA ILE A 65 -10.82 -8.14 9.75
C ILE A 65 -9.86 -7.73 8.63
N LEU A 66 -9.76 -8.56 7.60
CA LEU A 66 -8.92 -8.33 6.44
C LEU A 66 -9.76 -7.87 5.25
N ILE A 67 -9.60 -6.62 4.83
CA ILE A 67 -10.29 -6.01 3.70
C ILE A 67 -9.42 -6.17 2.46
N GLY A 68 -9.87 -6.99 1.51
CA GLY A 68 -9.30 -7.10 0.19
C GLY A 68 -9.70 -5.92 -0.70
N VAL A 69 -8.83 -5.59 -1.64
CA VAL A 69 -9.06 -4.53 -2.63
C VAL A 69 -8.72 -5.04 -4.02
N ALA A 70 -9.30 -4.44 -5.05
CA ALA A 70 -9.07 -4.78 -6.45
C ALA A 70 -7.81 -4.11 -7.01
N THR A 71 -7.44 -2.93 -6.52
CA THR A 71 -6.29 -2.16 -7.01
C THR A 71 -5.47 -1.54 -5.88
N GLN A 72 -4.23 -1.19 -6.16
CA GLN A 72 -3.37 -0.54 -5.16
C GLN A 72 -3.91 0.86 -4.79
N ALA A 73 -4.50 1.57 -5.75
CA ALA A 73 -5.12 2.88 -5.53
C ALA A 73 -6.31 2.81 -4.57
N THR A 74 -7.20 1.82 -4.73
CA THR A 74 -8.29 1.58 -3.77
C THR A 74 -7.76 1.10 -2.42
N GLY A 75 -6.69 0.30 -2.44
CA GLY A 75 -5.92 -0.04 -1.24
C GLY A 75 -5.48 1.18 -0.43
N ASP A 76 -4.90 2.19 -1.07
CA ASP A 76 -4.43 3.39 -0.37
C ASP A 76 -5.58 4.26 0.15
N ILE A 77 -6.76 4.20 -0.49
CA ILE A 77 -8.00 4.82 0.02
C ILE A 77 -8.47 4.09 1.29
N VAL A 78 -8.51 2.75 1.25
CA VAL A 78 -8.91 1.93 2.39
C VAL A 78 -7.94 2.09 3.55
N LYS A 79 -6.62 2.12 3.31
CA LYS A 79 -5.61 2.36 4.36
C LYS A 79 -5.79 3.68 5.10
N LYS A 80 -6.30 4.72 4.44
CA LYS A 80 -6.55 6.02 5.09
C LYS A 80 -7.71 5.97 6.08
N ASN A 81 -8.72 5.14 5.83
CA ASN A 81 -9.92 5.05 6.67
C ASN A 81 -10.48 3.61 6.69
N PRO A 82 -9.74 2.62 7.19
CA PRO A 82 -10.12 1.21 7.05
C PRO A 82 -11.44 0.89 7.74
N GLU A 83 -11.72 1.53 8.87
CA GLU A 83 -12.94 1.37 9.67
C GLU A 83 -14.22 1.75 8.90
N LYS A 84 -14.14 2.69 7.95
CA LYS A 84 -15.31 3.08 7.13
C LYS A 84 -15.68 2.02 6.09
N PHE A 85 -14.72 1.19 5.71
CA PHE A 85 -14.91 0.14 4.71
C PHE A 85 -15.17 -1.22 5.34
N VAL A 86 -15.15 -1.33 6.68
CA VAL A 86 -15.47 -2.55 7.42
C VAL A 86 -16.88 -3.03 7.08
N ASP A 87 -17.88 -2.16 7.17
CA ASP A 87 -19.27 -2.53 6.93
C ASP A 87 -19.49 -2.98 5.47
N ALA A 88 -18.86 -2.27 4.52
CA ALA A 88 -18.90 -2.63 3.10
C ALA A 88 -18.15 -3.93 2.79
N ALA A 89 -17.00 -4.18 3.43
CA ALA A 89 -16.27 -5.44 3.30
C ALA A 89 -17.03 -6.63 3.91
N LEU A 90 -17.75 -6.41 5.01
CA LEU A 90 -18.62 -7.42 5.60
C LEU A 90 -19.88 -7.69 4.75
N ALA A 91 -20.42 -6.67 4.08
CA ALA A 91 -21.53 -6.84 3.13
C ALA A 91 -21.08 -7.53 1.83
N ASN A 92 -19.89 -7.20 1.34
CA ASN A 92 -19.25 -7.83 0.19
C ASN A 92 -18.51 -9.13 0.55
N LYS A 93 -18.75 -9.64 1.77
CA LYS A 93 -18.25 -10.92 2.23
C LYS A 93 -18.81 -11.97 1.30
N LYS A 94 -17.92 -12.85 0.82
CA LYS A 94 -18.23 -13.95 -0.09
C LYS A 94 -19.59 -14.55 0.31
N SER A 95 -20.58 -14.41 -0.58
CA SER A 95 -21.86 -15.11 -0.49
C SER A 95 -21.57 -16.61 -0.54
N GLU A 96 -21.16 -17.15 0.60
CA GLU A 96 -21.13 -18.57 0.94
C GLU A 96 -22.21 -18.87 2.00
N GLU A 97 -23.16 -17.96 2.21
CA GLU A 97 -24.48 -18.28 2.75
C GLU A 97 -25.42 -18.58 1.59
N ALA A 98 -25.15 -19.67 0.89
CA ALA A 98 -26.17 -20.38 0.13
C ALA A 98 -26.41 -21.71 0.84
N LYS A 99 -27.24 -21.70 1.88
CA LYS A 99 -27.92 -22.92 2.32
C LYS A 99 -29.24 -22.63 3.01
#